data_AF-A0A699YUG5-F1
#
_entry.id   AF-A0A699YUG5-F1
#
_cell.length_a   1.000
_cell.length_b   1.000
_cell.length_c   1.000
_cell.angle_alpha   90.00
_cell.angle_beta   90.00
_cell.angle_gamma   90.00
#
_symmetry.space_group_name_H-M   'P 1'
#
loop_
_entity.id
_entity.type
_entity.pdbx_description
1 polymer ?
#
loop_
_entity_poly.entity_id
_entity_poly.type
_entity_poly.pdbx_seq_one_letter_code
_entity_poly.pdbx_strand_id
1 'polypeptide(L)'
;MSVVIRAPNGRLVAFVKGADSAMLPLLRPDTPEEVLEATQRDLSFFATQGLRTLVVGARQLDPAWYARWDEGYQSAAAALHDRDEKVSAAALELEKELELPGPPYP
;
A
#
# COMPACT_ATOMS: atom_id res chain seq x y z
N MET A 1 -6.67 3.10 -0.01
CA MET A 1 -6.33 4.37 -0.69
C MET A 1 -4.83 4.44 -0.78
N SER A 2 -4.31 4.65 -1.98
CA SER A 2 -2.88 4.67 -2.28
C SER A 2 -2.45 6.00 -2.89
N VAL A 3 -1.18 6.35 -2.72
CA VAL A 3 -0.52 7.49 -3.37
C VAL A 3 0.90 7.09 -3.73
N VAL A 4 1.37 7.52 -4.90
CA VAL A 4 2.78 7.38 -5.30
C VAL A 4 3.47 8.73 -5.19
N ILE A 5 4.61 8.74 -4.51
CA ILE A 5 5.39 9.95 -4.25
C ILE A 5 6.79 9.75 -4.79
N ARG A 6 7.33 10.79 -5.44
CA ARG A 6 8.75 10.90 -5.72
C ARG A 6 9.42 11.72 -4.62
N ALA A 7 10.25 11.07 -3.81
CA ALA A 7 11.01 11.72 -2.75
C ALA A 7 12.12 12.63 -3.34
N PRO A 8 12.65 13.60 -2.57
CA PRO A 8 13.71 14.50 -3.04
C PRO A 8 14.98 13.79 -3.51
N ASN A 9 15.26 12.59 -2.98
CA ASN A 9 16.37 11.73 -3.40
C ASN A 9 16.08 10.95 -4.71
N GLY A 10 14.94 11.19 -5.36
CA GLY A 10 14.54 10.54 -6.61
C GLY A 10 13.83 9.20 -6.46
N ARG A 11 13.77 8.62 -5.24
CA ARG A 11 13.09 7.35 -4.97
C ARG A 11 11.58 7.50 -5.19
N LEU A 12 10.97 6.49 -5.79
CA LEU A 12 9.52 6.37 -5.92
C LEU A 12 9.00 5.46 -4.80
N VAL A 13 8.00 5.92 -4.06
CA VAL A 13 7.40 5.18 -2.96
C VAL A 13 5.88 5.23 -3.10
N ALA A 14 5.25 4.07 -3.12
CA ALA A 14 3.81 3.94 -2.92
C ALA A 14 3.52 3.89 -1.42
N PHE A 15 2.58 4.72 -0.95
CA PHE A 15 1.99 4.62 0.38
C PHE A 15 0.55 4.19 0.24
N VAL A 16 0.13 3.20 1.03
CA VAL A 16 -1.22 2.66 1.02
C VAL A 16 -1.75 2.69 2.45
N LYS A 17 -2.95 3.25 2.63
CA LYS A 17 -3.65 3.23 3.92
C LYS A 17 -5.00 2.53 3.81
N GLY A 18 -5.34 1.79 4.85
CA GLY A 18 -6.59 1.04 4.92
C GLY A 18 -6.87 0.48 6.33
N ALA A 19 -7.98 -0.23 6.45
CA ALA A 19 -8.28 -1.02 7.64
C ALA A 19 -7.26 -2.15 7.81
N ASP A 20 -7.03 -2.58 9.04
CA ASP A 20 -6.16 -3.70 9.39
C ASP A 20 -6.45 -4.97 8.58
N SER A 21 -7.71 -5.40 8.51
CA SER A 21 -8.16 -6.57 7.75
C SER A 21 -7.88 -6.49 6.25
N ALA A 22 -7.81 -5.28 5.68
CA ALA A 22 -7.49 -5.06 4.27
C ALA A 22 -5.99 -4.92 4.02
N MET A 23 -5.24 -4.37 4.99
CA MET A 23 -3.83 -4.03 4.82
C MET A 23 -2.88 -5.17 5.19
N LEU A 24 -3.16 -5.92 6.25
CA LEU A 24 -2.27 -7.00 6.71
C LEU A 24 -2.03 -8.08 5.64
N PRO A 25 -3.03 -8.51 4.84
CA PRO A 25 -2.80 -9.47 3.74
C PRO A 25 -1.97 -8.93 2.57
N LEU A 26 -1.81 -7.61 2.47
CA LEU A 26 -1.05 -6.95 1.40
C LEU A 26 0.42 -6.74 1.75
N LEU A 27 0.80 -7.02 3.00
CA LEU A 27 2.18 -6.97 3.45
C LEU A 27 3.02 -8.05 2.77
N ARG A 28 4.33 -7.82 2.70
CA ARG A 28 5.24 -8.82 2.14
C ARG A 28 5.22 -10.11 2.98
N PRO A 29 5.32 -11.29 2.34
CA PRO A 29 5.36 -12.57 3.06
C PRO A 29 6.55 -12.73 4.01
N ASP A 30 7.62 -11.96 3.81
CA ASP A 30 8.83 -11.94 4.64
C ASP A 30 8.77 -10.91 5.78
N THR A 31 7.59 -10.32 6.03
CA THR A 31 7.39 -9.44 7.20
C THR A 31 7.63 -10.26 8.48
N PRO A 32 8.49 -9.80 9.42
CA PRO A 32 8.76 -10.54 10.65
C PRO A 32 7.48 -10.77 11.47
N GLU A 33 7.28 -11.99 11.95
CA GLU A 33 6.09 -12.38 12.72
C GLU A 33 5.97 -11.54 14.00
N GLU A 34 7.09 -11.22 14.65
CA GLU A 34 7.10 -10.41 15.87
C GLU A 34 6.55 -9.00 15.62
N VAL A 35 6.81 -8.44 14.42
CA VAL A 35 6.30 -7.12 14.01
C VAL A 35 4.80 -7.20 13.70
N LEU A 36 4.35 -8.26 13.02
CA LEU A 36 2.94 -8.49 12.74
C LEU A 36 2.13 -8.65 14.03
N GLU A 37 2.60 -9.50 14.96
CA GLU A 37 1.94 -9.71 16.24
C GLU A 37 1.91 -8.42 17.08
N ALA A 38 3.02 -7.68 17.16
CA ALA A 38 3.06 -6.42 17.88
C ALA A 38 2.04 -5.43 17.31
N THR A 39 1.99 -5.29 15.99
CA THR A 39 1.05 -4.41 15.29
C THR A 39 -0.40 -4.83 15.57
N GLN A 40 -0.72 -6.13 15.51
CA GLN A 40 -2.07 -6.63 15.82
C GLN A 40 -2.48 -6.41 17.28
N ARG A 41 -1.55 -6.56 18.22
CA ARG A 41 -1.78 -6.24 19.64
C ARG A 41 -2.12 -4.77 19.83
N ASP A 42 -1.35 -3.87 19.23
CA ASP A 42 -1.57 -2.42 19.32
C ASP A 42 -2.89 -2.00 18.67
N LEU A 43 -3.21 -2.55 17.49
CA LEU A 43 -4.49 -2.32 16.81
C LEU A 43 -5.67 -2.76 17.68
N SER A 44 -5.59 -3.95 18.27
CA SER A 44 -6.62 -4.46 19.17
C SER A 44 -6.76 -3.58 20.41
N PHE A 45 -5.65 -3.17 21.02
CA PHE A 45 -5.65 -2.25 22.15
C PHE A 45 -6.33 -0.93 21.81
N PHE A 46 -5.97 -0.28 20.71
CA PHE A 46 -6.60 0.97 20.28
C PHE A 46 -8.10 0.81 19.99
N ALA A 47 -8.51 -0.33 19.41
CA ALA A 47 -9.92 -0.63 19.20
C ALA A 47 -10.70 -0.73 20.53
N THR A 48 -10.12 -1.32 21.59
CA THR A 48 -10.75 -1.34 22.92
C THR A 48 -10.96 0.06 23.52
N GLN A 49 -10.15 1.03 23.10
CA GLN A 49 -10.27 2.44 23.50
C GLN A 49 -11.24 3.23 22.62
N GLY A 50 -11.90 2.58 21.65
CA GLY A 50 -12.83 3.23 20.71
C GLY A 50 -12.14 4.08 19.64
N LEU A 51 -10.83 3.92 19.43
CA LEU A 51 -10.09 4.67 18.42
C LEU A 51 -10.28 4.06 17.04
N ARG A 52 -10.40 4.93 16.03
CA ARG A 52 -10.35 4.52 14.62
C ARG A 52 -8.89 4.38 14.20
N THR A 53 -8.47 3.16 13.95
CA THR A 53 -7.12 2.83 13.47
C THR A 53 -7.09 2.71 11.95
N LEU A 54 -5.95 3.05 11.36
CA LEU A 54 -5.60 2.71 9.99
C LEU A 54 -4.20 2.13 10.00
N VAL A 55 -3.99 1.11 9.18
CA VAL A 55 -2.65 0.60 8.89
C VAL A 55 -2.15 1.30 7.64
N VAL A 56 -0.89 1.72 7.68
CA VAL A 56 -0.18 2.29 6.54
C VAL A 56 0.91 1.31 6.14
N GLY A 57 0.98 0.99 4.85
CA GLY A 57 2.08 0.25 4.24
C GLY A 57 2.79 1.12 3.22
N ALA A 58 4.08 0.87 3.02
CA ALA A 58 4.89 1.55 2.02
C ALA A 58 5.58 0.53 1.11
N ARG A 59 5.78 0.87 -0.15
CA ARG A 59 6.56 0.06 -1.09
C ARG A 59 7.45 0.96 -1.92
N GLN A 60 8.74 0.68 -1.92
CA GLN A 60 9.65 1.31 -2.87
C GLN A 60 9.39 0.73 -4.27
N LEU A 61 9.17 1.61 -5.24
CA LEU A 61 8.89 1.22 -6.61
C LEU A 61 10.16 1.34 -7.46
N ASP A 62 10.38 0.35 -8.32
CA ASP A 62 11.34 0.47 -9.40
C ASP A 62 10.81 1.49 -10.45
N PRO A 63 11.62 2.47 -10.89
CA PRO A 63 11.17 3.48 -11.85
C PRO A 63 10.72 2.92 -13.20
N ALA A 64 11.36 1.85 -13.70
CA ALA A 64 10.98 1.24 -14.97
C ALA A 64 9.68 0.44 -14.84
N TRP A 65 9.50 -0.26 -13.72
CA TRP A 65 8.23 -0.91 -13.37
C TRP A 65 7.10 0.12 -13.26
N TYR A 66 7.32 1.21 -12.51
CA TYR A 66 6.30 2.24 -12.31
C TYR A 66 5.88 2.91 -13.62
N ALA A 67 6.81 3.18 -14.54
CA ALA A 67 6.47 3.76 -15.84
C ALA A 67 5.51 2.86 -16.63
N ARG A 68 5.76 1.54 -16.66
CA ARG A 68 4.88 0.57 -17.32
C ARG A 68 3.51 0.47 -16.63
N TRP A 69 3.52 0.45 -15.31
CA TRP A 69 2.29 0.42 -14.52
C TRP A 69 1.44 1.68 -14.74
N ASP A 70 2.05 2.87 -14.77
CA ASP A 70 1.35 4.14 -14.99
C ASP A 70 0.72 4.19 -16.38
N GLU A 71 1.43 3.76 -17.43
CA GLU A 71 0.84 3.62 -18.77
C GLU A 71 -0.41 2.73 -18.76
N GLY A 72 -0.35 1.60 -18.06
CA GLY A 72 -1.49 0.70 -17.86
C GLY A 72 -2.63 1.35 -17.08
N TYR A 73 -2.32 2.07 -16.01
CA TYR A 73 -3.30 2.78 -15.20
C TYR A 73 -3.99 3.91 -16.00
N GLN A 74 -3.24 4.71 -16.76
CA GLN A 74 -3.81 5.76 -17.61
C GLN A 74 -4.73 5.17 -18.70
N SER A 75 -4.33 4.06 -19.31
CA SER A 75 -5.16 3.33 -20.27
C SER A 75 -6.46 2.82 -19.64
N ALA A 76 -6.37 2.23 -18.44
CA ALA A 76 -7.53 1.80 -17.66
C ALA A 76 -8.45 2.98 -17.30
N ALA A 77 -7.87 4.10 -16.88
CA ALA A 77 -8.61 5.30 -16.51
C ALA A 77 -9.32 5.97 -17.70
N ALA A 78 -8.79 5.82 -18.92
CA ALA A 78 -9.37 6.30 -20.17
C ALA A 78 -10.33 5.31 -20.84
N ALA A 79 -10.53 4.11 -20.28
CA ALA A 79 -11.39 3.09 -20.87
C ALA A 79 -12.86 3.51 -20.90
N LEU A 80 -13.53 3.27 -22.04
CA LEU A 80 -14.97 3.52 -22.20
C LEU A 80 -15.86 2.44 -21.56
N HIS A 81 -15.31 1.24 -21.39
CA HIS A 81 -16.00 0.07 -20.84
C HIS A 81 -15.16 -0.54 -19.72
N ASP A 82 -15.83 -1.01 -18.67
CA ASP A 82 -15.25 -1.69 -17.51
C ASP A 82 -14.14 -0.87 -16.84
N ARG A 83 -14.27 0.46 -16.87
CA ARG A 83 -13.28 1.40 -16.34
C ARG A 83 -12.97 1.11 -14.87
N ASP A 84 -14.00 0.98 -14.05
CA ASP A 84 -13.84 0.79 -12.60
C ASP A 84 -13.13 -0.52 -12.27
N GLU A 85 -13.42 -1.60 -13.00
CA GLU A 85 -12.74 -2.88 -12.84
C GLU A 85 -11.28 -2.82 -13.27
N LYS A 86 -10.98 -2.19 -14.42
CA LYS A 86 -9.61 -2.02 -14.93
C LYS A 86 -8.76 -1.15 -14.01
N VAL A 87 -9.32 -0.05 -13.51
CA VAL A 87 -8.66 0.83 -12.54
C VAL A 87 -8.43 0.09 -11.22
N SER A 88 -9.40 -0.69 -10.77
CA SER A 88 -9.27 -1.49 -9.55
C SER A 88 -8.19 -2.57 -9.70
N ALA A 89 -8.10 -3.24 -10.84
CA ALA A 89 -7.05 -4.22 -11.12
C ALA A 89 -5.66 -3.58 -11.11
N ALA A 90 -5.50 -2.41 -11.76
CA ALA A 90 -4.24 -1.66 -11.74
C ALA A 90 -3.88 -1.21 -10.31
N ALA A 91 -4.85 -0.72 -9.53
CA ALA A 91 -4.62 -0.34 -8.13
C ALA A 91 -4.20 -1.55 -7.28
N LEU A 92 -4.85 -2.71 -7.44
CA LEU A 92 -4.47 -3.95 -6.73
C LEU A 92 -3.07 -4.43 -7.08
N GLU A 93 -2.56 -4.15 -8.28
CA GLU A 93 -1.18 -4.46 -8.64
C GLU A 93 -0.19 -3.59 -7.86
N LEU A 94 -0.49 -2.29 -7.72
CA LEU A 94 0.32 -1.35 -6.95
C LEU A 94 0.31 -1.64 -5.44
N GLU A 95 -0.85 -2.05 -4.91
CA GLU A 95 -1.11 -2.18 -3.47
C GLU A 95 -0.59 -3.49 -2.84
N LYS A 96 0.21 -4.30 -3.56
CA LYS A 96 0.80 -5.55 -3.05
C LYS A 96 2.25 -5.35 -2.59
N GLU A 97 2.73 -6.29 -1.79
CA GLU A 97 4.13 -6.37 -1.33
C GLU A 97 4.53 -5.13 -0.51
N LEU A 98 3.64 -4.71 0.38
CA LEU A 98 3.83 -3.56 1.24
C LEU A 98 4.72 -3.90 2.45
N GLU A 99 5.50 -2.94 2.90
CA GLU A 99 6.27 -2.99 4.13
C GLU A 99 5.61 -2.09 5.18
N LEU A 100 5.55 -2.54 6.43
CA LEU A 100 5.13 -1.68 7.53
C LEU A 100 6.21 -0.60 7.73
N PRO A 101 5.84 0.70 7.69
CA PRO A 101 6.80 1.79 7.82
C PRO A 101 7.36 1.80 9.24
N GLY A 102 8.55 1.24 9.40
CA GLY A 102 9.33 1.30 10.64
C GLY A 102 10.29 2.49 10.65
N PRO A 103 10.73 2.93 11.84
CA PRO A 103 11.82 3.90 11.93
C PRO A 103 13.16 3.28 11.50
N PRO A 104 14.06 4.07 10.85
CA PRO A 104 13.79 5.41 10.31
C PRO A 104 13.03 5.32 8.98
N TYR A 105 12.03 6.17 8.81
CA TYR A 105 11.25 6.28 7.57
C TYR A 105 12.19 6.55 6.36
N PRO A 106 11.89 6.00 5.18
CA PRO A 106 12.75 6.04 3.99
C PRO A 106 12.98 7.41 3.35
#